data_AF-A0AAW2D1R4-F1
#
_entry.id   AF-A0AAW2D1R4-F1
#
_cell.length_a   1.000
_cell.length_b   1.000
_cell.length_c   1.000
_cell.angle_alpha   90.00
_cell.angle_beta   90.00
_cell.angle_gamma   90.00
#
_symmetry.space_group_name_H-M   'P 1'
#
loop_
_entity.id
_entity.type
_entity.pdbx_description
1 polymer ?
#
loop_
_entity_poly.entity_id
_entity_poly.type
_entity_poly.pdbx_seq_one_letter_code
_entity_poly.pdbx_strand_id
1 'polypeptide(L)' 'MEYKVKTKESSLAEIYGTNDLVLKNPDAYVNGNYSNMRVYMRTQNLKIDIVRFKRYLVRLYKKAKKFMDMES' A
#
# COMPACT_ATOMS: atom_id res chain seq x y z
N MET A 1 5.85 -11.01 5.29
CA MET A 1 5.43 -10.95 3.88
C MET A 1 4.70 -9.65 3.74
N GLU A 2 5.18 -8.76 2.89
CA GLU A 2 4.63 -7.40 2.79
C GLU A 2 4.10 -7.15 1.38
N TYR A 3 2.86 -6.67 1.31
CA TYR A 3 2.24 -6.26 0.05
C TYR A 3 2.73 -4.87 -0.32
N LYS A 4 3.60 -4.77 -1.33
CA LYS A 4 4.05 -3.47 -1.83
C LYS A 4 3.00 -2.86 -2.76
N VAL A 5 2.37 -1.79 -2.28
CA VAL A 5 1.41 -0.98 -3.04
C VAL A 5 2.14 -0.29 -4.21
N LYS A 6 1.57 -0.36 -5.41
CA LYS A 6 2.06 0.40 -6.57
C LYS A 6 1.47 1.80 -6.58
N THR A 7 2.17 2.75 -7.19
CA THR A 7 1.70 4.13 -7.40
C THR A 7 0.27 4.19 -7.97
N LYS A 8 -0.04 3.34 -8.97
CA LYS A 8 -1.37 3.29 -9.61
C LYS A 8 -2.49 2.74 -8.72
N GLU A 9 -2.16 2.09 -7.60
CA GLU A 9 -3.15 1.62 -6.62
C GLU A 9 -3.53 2.72 -5.63
N SER A 10 -2.86 3.87 -5.65
CA SER A 10 -3.20 5.03 -4.84
C SER A 10 -4.20 5.93 -5.57
N SER A 11 -5.25 6.40 -4.89
CA SER A 11 -6.13 7.45 -5.40
C SER A 11 -5.37 8.74 -5.73
N LEU A 12 -4.22 8.98 -5.10
CA LEU A 12 -3.37 10.15 -5.38
C LEU A 12 -2.85 10.16 -6.82
N ALA A 13 -2.69 8.99 -7.47
CA ALA A 13 -2.32 8.91 -8.88
C ALA A 13 -3.39 9.47 -9.81
N GLU A 14 -4.66 9.38 -9.42
CA GLU A 14 -5.79 9.95 -10.16
C GLU A 14 -5.93 11.45 -9.86
N ILE A 15 -5.69 11.86 -8.61
CA ILE A 15 -5.84 13.26 -8.16
C ILE A 15 -4.72 14.16 -8.68
N TYR A 16 -3.46 13.71 -8.56
CA TYR A 16 -2.28 14.53 -8.86
C TYR A 16 -1.58 14.12 -10.17
N GLY A 17 -1.84 12.91 -10.66
CA GLY A 17 -1.12 12.33 -11.79
C GLY A 17 0.18 11.64 -11.37
N THR A 18 0.55 10.55 -12.06
CA THR A 18 1.66 9.66 -11.65
C THR A 18 3.05 10.30 -11.65
N ASN A 19 3.20 11.47 -12.27
CA ASN A 19 4.47 12.18 -12.37
C ASN A 19 4.61 13.33 -11.37
N ASP A 20 3.60 13.58 -10.54
CA ASP A 20 3.60 14.66 -9.56
C ASP A 20 4.58 14.40 -8.40
N LEU A 21 5.05 15.48 -7.77
CA LEU A 21 5.95 15.43 -6.61
C LEU A 21 5.34 14.61 -5.46
N VAL A 22 4.00 14.67 -5.28
CA VAL A 22 3.24 13.88 -4.30
C VAL A 22 3.50 12.37 -4.44
N LEU A 23 3.81 11.89 -5.64
CA LEU A 23 4.05 10.47 -5.88
C LEU A 23 5.51 10.14 -6.14
N LYS A 24 6.26 11.05 -6.76
CA LYS A 24 7.68 10.86 -7.08
C LYS A 24 8.60 11.03 -5.88
N ASN A 25 8.30 12.00 -5.01
CA ASN A 25 9.09 12.26 -3.82
C ASN A 25 8.18 12.75 -2.68
N PRO A 26 7.47 11.82 -2.02
CA PRO A 26 6.58 12.14 -0.90
C PRO A 26 7.28 12.91 0.21
N ASP A 27 8.53 12.58 0.52
CA ASP A 27 9.30 13.24 1.58
C ASP A 27 9.57 14.71 1.26
N ALA A 28 9.95 15.02 0.01
CA ALA A 28 10.13 16.40 -0.45
C ALA A 28 8.80 17.16 -0.53
N TYR A 29 7.68 16.48 -0.83
CA TYR A 29 6.36 17.10 -0.78
C TYR A 29 5.92 17.40 0.66
N VAL A 30 6.16 16.47 1.59
CA VAL A 30 5.83 16.65 3.01
C VAL A 30 6.70 17.76 3.60
N ASN A 31 8.02 17.70 3.42
CA ASN A 31 8.98 18.70 3.89
C ASN A 31 8.73 19.19 5.34
N GLY A 32 8.42 18.27 6.25
CA GLY A 32 8.05 18.58 7.64
C GLY A 32 6.70 19.29 7.82
N ASN A 33 5.97 19.61 6.75
CA ASN A 33 4.67 20.24 6.79
C ASN A 33 3.56 19.22 7.08
N TYR A 34 2.99 19.31 8.27
CA TYR A 34 1.91 18.43 8.72
C TYR A 34 0.68 18.48 7.81
N SER A 35 0.36 19.63 7.22
CA SER A 35 -0.78 19.74 6.30
C SER A 35 -0.58 18.95 5.02
N ASN A 36 0.64 18.94 4.49
CA ASN A 36 0.98 18.11 3.33
C ASN A 36 0.99 16.63 3.70
N MET A 37 1.48 16.28 4.89
CA MET A 37 1.48 14.90 5.38
C MET A 37 0.08 14.30 5.47
N ARG A 38 -0.95 15.11 5.79
CA ARG A 38 -2.34 14.65 5.87
C ARG A 38 -2.86 14.03 4.56
N VAL A 39 -2.31 14.42 3.40
CA VAL A 39 -2.69 13.84 2.09
C VAL A 39 -2.51 12.32 2.10
N TYR A 40 -1.40 11.83 2.64
CA TYR A 40 -1.12 10.39 2.73
C TYR A 40 -1.84 9.73 3.90
N MET A 41 -1.99 10.43 5.03
CA MET A 41 -2.53 9.82 6.25
C MET A 41 -4.07 9.76 6.30
N ARG A 42 -4.77 10.67 5.62
CA ARG A 42 -6.23 10.81 5.72
C ARG A 42 -6.96 10.82 4.40
N THR A 43 -6.31 11.28 3.32
CA THR A 43 -6.99 11.50 2.03
C THR A 43 -6.72 10.38 1.03
N GLN A 44 -5.59 9.69 1.16
CA GLN A 44 -5.24 8.58 0.29
C GLN A 44 -6.16 7.38 0.51
N ASN A 45 -6.77 6.90 -0.58
CA ASN A 45 -7.47 5.62 -0.64
C ASN A 45 -6.68 4.65 -1.52
N LEU A 46 -6.72 3.36 -1.19
CA LEU A 46 -6.03 2.32 -1.95
C LEU A 46 -7.02 1.43 -2.72
N LYS A 47 -6.79 1.28 -4.02
CA LYS A 47 -7.45 0.31 -4.89
C LYS A 47 -6.54 -0.92 -5.02
N ILE A 48 -6.76 -1.91 -4.16
CA ILE A 48 -5.91 -3.11 -4.09
C ILE A 48 -6.13 -3.99 -5.34
N ASP A 49 -5.05 -4.34 -6.02
CA ASP A 49 -5.06 -5.37 -7.06
C ASP A 49 -5.23 -6.76 -6.43
N ILE A 50 -6.46 -7.29 -6.49
CA ILE A 50 -6.84 -8.57 -5.90
C ILE A 50 -6.08 -9.74 -6.53
N VAL A 51 -5.72 -9.67 -7.82
CA VAL A 51 -4.98 -10.73 -8.51
C VAL A 51 -3.57 -10.85 -7.91
N ARG A 52 -2.92 -9.70 -7.66
CA ARG A 52 -1.62 -9.68 -6.97
C ARG A 52 -1.76 -10.06 -5.50
N PHE A 53 -2.77 -9.51 -4.82
CA PHE A 53 -2.97 -9.72 -3.39
C PHE A 53 -3.27 -11.18 -3.04
N LYS A 54 -3.97 -11.92 -3.91
CA LYS A 54 -4.29 -13.35 -3.75
C LYS A 54 -3.05 -14.20 -3.44
N ARG A 55 -1.92 -13.92 -4.07
CA ARG A 55 -0.66 -14.67 -3.83
C ARG A 55 -0.17 -14.55 -2.38
N TYR A 56 -0.41 -13.40 -1.75
CA TYR A 56 -0.05 -13.17 -0.35
C TYR A 56 -1.00 -13.93 0.58
N LEU A 57 -2.31 -13.87 0.31
CA LEU A 57 -3.32 -14.59 1.07
C LEU A 57 -3.08 -16.11 1.06
N VAL A 58 -2.82 -16.69 -0.11
CA VAL A 58 -2.54 -18.13 -0.24
C VAL A 58 -1.30 -18.53 0.56
N ARG A 59 -0.23 -17.72 0.51
CA ARG A 59 0.98 -18.01 1.29
C ARG A 59 0.75 -17.87 2.79
N LEU A 60 -0.03 -16.88 3.21
CA LEU A 60 -0.38 -16.68 4.62
C LEU A 60 -1.20 -17.87 5.13
N TYR A 61 -2.20 -18.29 4.36
CA TYR A 61 -3.01 -19.48 4.65
C TYR A 61 -2.16 -20.73 4.80
N LYS A 62 -1.21 -21.00 3.88
CA LYS A 62 -0.30 -22.14 4.00
C LYS A 62 0.55 -22.12 5.26
N LYS A 63 1.02 -20.93 5.67
CA LYS A 63 1.78 -20.77 6.91
C LYS A 63 0.91 -21.01 8.15
N ALA A 64 -0.29 -20.43 8.17
CA ALA A 64 -1.25 -20.61 9.26
C ALA A 64 -1.64 -22.09 9.40
N LYS A 65 -1.93 -22.77 8.28
CA LYS A 65 -2.23 -24.20 8.28
C LYS A 65 -1.07 -25.03 8.84
N LYS A 66 0.16 -24.82 8.35
CA LYS A 66 1.34 -25.51 8.87
C LYS A 66 1.53 -25.28 10.38
N PHE A 67 1.27 -24.06 10.85
CA PHE A 67 1.34 -23.74 12.28
C PHE A 67 0.33 -24.55 13.09
N MET A 68 -0.95 -24.57 12.67
CA MET A 68 -1.98 -25.37 13.36
C MET A 68 -1.69 -26.87 13.32
N ASP A 69 -1.21 -27.38 12.19
CA ASP A 69 -0.83 -28.80 12.04
C ASP A 69 0.39 -29.18 12.91
N MET A 70 1.21 -28.21 13.36
CA MET A 70 2.34 -28.44 14.27
C MET A 70 1.96 -28.38 15.76
N GLU A 71 0.82 -27.77 16.09
CA GLU A 71 0.27 -27.73 17.46
C GLU A 71 -0.74 -28.87 17.73
N SER A 72 -1.00 -29.72 16.74
CA SER A 72 -1.91 -30.88 16.80
C SER A 72 -1.15 -32.18 17.09
#